data_AF-A0A1I4T8E0-F1
#
_entry.id   AF-A0A1I4T8E0-F1
#
_cell.length_a   1.000
_cell.length_b   1.000
_cell.length_c   1.000
_cell.angle_alpha   90.00
_cell.angle_beta   90.00
_cell.angle_gamma   90.00
#
_symmetry.space_group_name_H-M   'P 1'
#
loop_
_entity.id
_entity.type
_entity.pdbx_description
1 polymer ?
#
loop_
_entity_poly.entity_id
_entity_poly.type
_entity_poly.pdbx_seq_one_letter_code
_entity_poly.pdbx_strand_id
1 'polypeptide(L)'
;MTDVEQRNYDTLKVGTRDIKWVTRVFLLSMIFAFTLGIVAYILTLTFAEPEPVSEAIVSTASAATAKVVITSNYIDPMWAIFIFNSIAASAAVIGSGLFIMVHHLLIGDIAMRPYHRIYTRFSILFELAMRPLYTLLIKITAIVDRDFLSIKNSYGEEEDTIWQYCGYGRDEYRKFSYMLPFTVPLMILMVNGALMGILLAFFTFNGAMTGFELFGNKGIIVGLLYNVIYFFIAIVPHGIIEIPAILLATAIGYRFAYVQAHEVIDKGLFNKDDIEELKKDVAYTSAAARDYILSRYTWKMLGVIILILLVAAYIETYVTLGIADHVMQTIDEKIAFMFGK
;
A
#
# COMPACT_ATOMS: atom_id res chain seq x y z
N MET A 1 21.42 4.54 -31.99
CA MET A 1 20.10 4.75 -31.37
C MET A 1 19.06 4.08 -32.27
N THR A 2 19.03 2.76 -32.27
CA THR A 2 18.08 1.90 -32.99
C THR A 2 18.20 0.54 -32.31
N ASP A 3 17.07 -0.15 -32.11
CA ASP A 3 16.88 -1.39 -31.32
C ASP A 3 16.47 -1.19 -29.85
N VAL A 4 15.55 -0.26 -29.60
CA VAL A 4 14.52 -0.53 -28.58
C VAL A 4 13.45 -1.32 -29.29
N GLU A 5 13.50 -2.66 -29.16
CA GLU A 5 12.47 -3.58 -29.61
C GLU A 5 11.08 -3.00 -29.34
N GLN A 6 10.17 -3.10 -30.32
CA GLN A 6 8.75 -2.77 -30.13
C GLN A 6 8.20 -3.57 -28.95
N ARG A 7 8.22 -2.97 -27.76
CA ARG A 7 7.66 -3.56 -26.55
C ARG A 7 6.18 -3.80 -26.79
N ASN A 8 5.77 -5.05 -26.62
CA ASN A 8 4.37 -5.42 -26.77
C ASN A 8 3.56 -4.81 -25.62
N TYR A 9 2.89 -3.69 -25.88
CA TYR A 9 2.05 -2.98 -24.90
C TYR A 9 0.89 -3.81 -24.35
N ASP A 10 0.55 -4.95 -24.97
CA ASP A 10 -0.44 -5.87 -24.43
C ASP A 10 0.01 -6.48 -23.09
N THR A 11 1.32 -6.53 -22.83
CA THR A 11 1.86 -7.04 -21.57
C THR A 11 1.53 -6.16 -20.36
N LEU A 12 1.18 -4.88 -20.55
CA LEU A 12 0.85 -3.95 -19.45
C LEU A 12 -0.64 -3.94 -19.08
N LYS A 13 -1.49 -4.67 -19.81
CA LYS A 13 -2.92 -4.75 -19.52
C LYS A 13 -3.15 -5.52 -18.22
N VAL A 14 -3.94 -4.94 -17.33
CA VAL A 14 -4.35 -5.57 -16.06
C VAL A 14 -5.25 -6.77 -16.35
N GLY A 15 -4.88 -7.92 -15.79
CA GLY A 15 -5.65 -9.15 -15.82
C GLY A 15 -6.34 -9.47 -14.49
N THR A 16 -7.14 -10.54 -14.49
CA THR A 16 -7.88 -11.00 -13.30
C THR A 16 -6.95 -11.47 -12.17
N ARG A 17 -5.77 -12.00 -12.50
CA ARG A 17 -4.75 -12.41 -11.52
C ARG A 17 -4.24 -11.21 -10.72
N ASP A 18 -4.04 -10.08 -11.37
CA ASP A 18 -3.53 -8.85 -10.76
C ASP A 18 -4.56 -8.30 -9.76
N ILE A 19 -5.83 -8.21 -10.17
CA ILE A 19 -6.94 -7.80 -9.30
C ILE A 19 -7.04 -8.73 -8.08
N LYS A 20 -7.02 -10.06 -8.31
CA LYS A 20 -7.10 -11.04 -7.21
C LYS A 20 -5.95 -10.88 -6.21
N TRP A 21 -4.73 -10.63 -6.69
CA TRP A 21 -3.58 -10.40 -5.81
C TRP A 21 -3.77 -9.14 -4.97
N VAL A 22 -4.13 -8.03 -5.62
CA VAL A 22 -4.34 -6.73 -4.97
C VAL A 22 -5.44 -6.80 -3.90
N THR A 23 -6.60 -7.38 -4.24
CA THR A 23 -7.69 -7.59 -3.29
C THR A 23 -7.26 -8.46 -2.12
N ARG A 24 -6.49 -9.53 -2.35
CA ARG A 24 -6.02 -10.42 -1.29
C ARG A 24 -5.10 -9.69 -0.32
N VAL A 25 -4.13 -8.92 -0.81
CA VAL A 25 -3.19 -8.18 0.05
C VAL A 25 -3.93 -7.11 0.86
N PHE A 26 -4.86 -6.38 0.23
CA PHE A 26 -5.70 -5.41 0.91
C PHE A 26 -6.50 -6.04 2.06
N LEU A 27 -7.23 -7.13 1.78
CA LEU A 27 -8.05 -7.82 2.78
C LEU A 27 -7.21 -8.41 3.91
N LEU A 28 -6.05 -9.00 3.61
CA LEU A 28 -5.14 -9.52 4.63
C LEU A 28 -4.63 -8.40 5.54
N SER A 29 -4.26 -7.24 4.98
CA SER A 29 -3.85 -6.09 5.79
C SER A 29 -4.98 -5.58 6.67
N MET A 30 -6.20 -5.49 6.11
CA MET A 30 -7.40 -5.09 6.85
C MET A 30 -7.71 -6.02 8.02
N ILE A 31 -7.73 -7.34 7.78
CA ILE A 31 -8.01 -8.34 8.82
C ILE A 31 -6.91 -8.32 9.88
N PHE A 32 -5.65 -8.22 9.47
CA PHE A 32 -4.52 -8.16 10.39
C PHE A 32 -4.59 -6.92 11.29
N ALA A 33 -4.79 -5.73 10.71
CA ALA A 33 -4.91 -4.49 11.47
C ALA A 33 -6.15 -4.45 12.35
N PHE A 34 -7.29 -4.98 11.89
CA PHE A 34 -8.49 -5.14 12.70
C PHE A 34 -8.21 -6.02 13.93
N THR A 35 -7.59 -7.19 13.72
CA THR A 35 -7.28 -8.13 14.80
C THR A 35 -6.33 -7.50 15.81
N LEU A 36 -5.27 -6.85 15.34
CA LEU A 36 -4.35 -6.11 16.21
C LEU A 36 -5.04 -4.98 16.96
N GLY A 37 -5.93 -4.24 16.29
CA GLY A 37 -6.72 -3.17 16.91
C GLY A 37 -7.55 -3.70 18.07
N ILE A 38 -8.34 -4.77 17.84
CA ILE A 38 -9.15 -5.41 18.88
C ILE A 38 -8.28 -5.94 20.03
N VAL A 39 -7.15 -6.60 19.74
CA VAL A 39 -6.22 -7.08 20.77
C VAL A 39 -5.66 -5.91 21.59
N ALA A 40 -5.24 -4.83 20.94
CA ALA A 40 -4.74 -3.64 21.63
C ALA A 40 -5.80 -3.03 22.54
N TYR A 41 -7.05 -2.94 22.08
CA TYR A 41 -8.20 -2.49 22.88
C TYR A 41 -8.46 -3.36 24.11
N ILE A 42 -8.45 -4.69 23.95
CA ILE A 42 -8.67 -5.61 25.06
C ILE A 42 -7.54 -5.47 26.09
N LEU A 43 -6.28 -5.49 25.63
CA LEU A 43 -5.11 -5.37 26.50
C LEU A 43 -5.15 -4.06 27.28
N THR A 44 -5.48 -2.96 26.61
CA THR A 44 -5.52 -1.66 27.28
C THR A 44 -6.70 -1.53 28.25
N LEU A 45 -7.88 -2.10 27.99
CA LEU A 45 -8.93 -2.20 29.04
C LEU A 45 -8.47 -3.00 30.26
N THR A 46 -7.66 -4.05 30.06
CA THR A 46 -7.16 -4.86 31.18
C THR A 46 -6.01 -4.23 31.94
N PHE A 47 -5.23 -3.32 31.33
CA PHE A 47 -3.99 -2.79 31.90
C PHE A 47 -3.94 -1.26 32.06
N ALA A 48 -4.88 -0.51 31.49
CA ALA A 48 -4.95 0.95 31.50
C ALA A 48 -6.41 1.42 31.69
N GLU A 49 -6.60 2.69 32.06
CA GLU A 49 -7.92 3.32 32.02
C GLU A 49 -8.36 3.52 30.55
N PRO A 50 -9.67 3.48 30.23
CA PRO A 50 -10.18 3.52 28.85
C PRO A 50 -9.89 4.83 28.09
N GLU A 51 -9.66 5.95 28.78
CA GLU A 51 -9.41 7.27 28.19
C GLU A 51 -8.20 7.35 27.24
N PRO A 52 -6.96 6.94 27.62
CA PRO A 52 -5.77 7.06 26.77
C PRO A 52 -5.85 6.30 25.42
N VAL A 53 -6.67 5.24 25.34
CA VAL A 53 -6.86 4.44 24.12
C VAL A 53 -7.85 5.10 23.19
N SER A 54 -8.94 5.58 23.77
CA SER A 54 -9.92 6.39 23.06
C SER A 54 -9.23 7.61 22.48
N GLU A 55 -8.39 8.32 23.24
CA GLU A 55 -7.62 9.44 22.71
C GLU A 55 -6.61 9.06 21.62
N ALA A 56 -5.84 7.97 21.79
CA ALA A 56 -4.85 7.57 20.77
C ALA A 56 -5.50 7.17 19.44
N ILE A 57 -6.66 6.52 19.50
CA ILE A 57 -7.35 6.01 18.29
C ILE A 57 -8.30 7.07 17.74
N VAL A 58 -8.97 7.87 18.57
CA VAL A 58 -9.61 9.12 18.13
C VAL A 58 -8.56 10.02 17.48
N SER A 59 -7.35 10.13 18.02
CA SER A 59 -6.24 10.88 17.39
C SER A 59 -5.80 10.25 16.07
N THR A 60 -5.80 8.93 15.93
CA THR A 60 -5.43 8.24 14.67
C THR A 60 -6.54 8.31 13.61
N ALA A 61 -7.80 8.12 14.01
CA ALA A 61 -8.97 8.25 13.16
C ALA A 61 -9.24 9.73 12.81
N SER A 62 -9.03 10.63 13.78
CA SER A 62 -8.96 12.08 13.57
C SER A 62 -7.79 12.40 12.66
N ALA A 63 -6.58 11.87 12.81
CA ALA A 63 -5.48 12.13 11.87
C ALA A 63 -5.81 11.64 10.44
N ALA A 64 -6.50 10.51 10.31
CA ALA A 64 -6.96 9.98 9.02
C ALA A 64 -8.02 10.90 8.37
N THR A 65 -8.92 11.48 9.16
CA THR A 65 -9.98 12.42 8.70
C THR A 65 -9.55 13.90 8.70
N ALA A 66 -8.54 14.27 9.49
CA ALA A 66 -8.04 15.62 9.71
C ALA A 66 -7.32 16.15 8.48
N LYS A 67 -6.81 15.25 7.64
CA LYS A 67 -6.35 15.59 6.30
C LYS A 67 -7.44 16.33 5.50
N VAL A 68 -8.70 15.89 5.63
CA VAL A 68 -9.87 16.55 5.04
C VAL A 68 -10.28 17.77 5.86
N VAL A 69 -10.31 17.69 7.20
CA VAL A 69 -10.77 18.79 8.09
C VAL A 69 -9.83 20.02 8.12
N ILE A 70 -8.51 19.82 8.09
CA ILE A 70 -7.53 20.93 8.08
C ILE A 70 -7.54 21.63 6.73
N THR A 71 -7.66 20.85 5.63
CA THR A 71 -7.76 21.38 4.28
C THR A 71 -9.15 21.96 4.00
N SER A 72 -10.20 21.48 4.69
CA SER A 72 -11.56 21.99 4.55
C SER A 72 -11.75 23.42 5.04
N ASN A 73 -10.81 23.91 5.86
CA ASN A 73 -10.74 25.32 6.24
C ASN A 73 -10.32 26.23 5.07
N TYR A 74 -9.80 25.67 3.98
CA TYR A 74 -9.28 26.40 2.82
C TYR A 74 -9.93 26.00 1.49
N ILE A 75 -10.47 24.78 1.38
CA ILE A 75 -11.02 24.17 0.16
C ILE A 75 -12.30 23.39 0.54
N ASP A 76 -13.35 23.37 -0.27
CA ASP A 76 -14.55 22.58 0.05
C ASP A 76 -14.23 21.09 0.32
N PRO A 77 -14.87 20.43 1.32
CA PRO A 77 -14.63 19.02 1.66
C PRO A 77 -14.65 18.08 0.45
N MET A 78 -15.54 18.30 -0.53
CA MET A 78 -15.63 17.49 -1.74
C MET A 78 -14.33 17.55 -2.55
N TRP A 79 -13.79 18.75 -2.74
CA TRP A 79 -12.54 18.96 -3.47
C TRP A 79 -11.34 18.42 -2.71
N ALA A 80 -11.33 18.51 -1.37
CA ALA A 80 -10.27 17.95 -0.56
C ALA A 80 -10.20 16.42 -0.69
N ILE A 81 -11.34 15.72 -0.53
CA ILE A 81 -11.46 14.26 -0.71
C ILE A 81 -10.98 13.87 -2.10
N PHE A 82 -11.53 14.53 -3.14
CA PHE A 82 -11.19 14.24 -4.53
C PHE A 82 -9.70 14.39 -4.83
N ILE A 83 -9.08 15.51 -4.40
CA ILE A 83 -7.66 15.78 -4.66
C ILE A 83 -6.78 14.73 -4.01
N PHE A 84 -7.04 14.40 -2.74
CA PHE A 84 -6.21 13.46 -2.01
C PHE A 84 -6.31 12.03 -2.53
N ASN A 85 -7.51 11.60 -2.89
CA ASN A 85 -7.71 10.28 -3.49
C ASN A 85 -7.09 10.22 -4.89
N SER A 86 -7.18 11.31 -5.66
CA SER A 86 -6.53 11.42 -6.97
C SER A 86 -5.01 11.36 -6.87
N ILE A 87 -4.41 12.03 -5.88
CA ILE A 87 -2.95 11.95 -5.61
C ILE A 87 -2.57 10.53 -5.22
N ALA A 88 -3.32 9.89 -4.32
CA ALA A 88 -3.05 8.52 -3.90
C ALA A 88 -3.13 7.52 -5.07
N ALA A 89 -4.17 7.62 -5.90
CA ALA A 89 -4.32 6.81 -7.10
C ALA A 89 -3.21 7.07 -8.13
N SER A 90 -2.84 8.34 -8.32
CA SER A 90 -1.72 8.71 -9.20
C SER A 90 -0.39 8.14 -8.70
N ALA A 91 -0.16 8.18 -7.39
CA ALA A 91 1.02 7.56 -6.76
C ALA A 91 1.01 6.03 -6.93
N ALA A 92 -0.14 5.37 -6.85
CA ALA A 92 -0.24 3.93 -7.10
C ALA A 92 0.11 3.56 -8.54
N VAL A 93 -0.42 4.31 -9.51
CA VAL A 93 -0.21 4.05 -10.93
C VAL A 93 1.22 4.43 -11.35
N ILE A 94 1.62 5.68 -11.11
CA ILE A 94 2.89 6.23 -11.63
C ILE A 94 4.07 5.90 -10.70
N GLY A 95 3.83 5.85 -9.39
CA GLY A 95 4.88 5.70 -8.38
C GLY A 95 5.69 4.43 -8.54
N SER A 96 5.07 3.31 -8.94
CA SER A 96 5.79 2.06 -9.24
C SER A 96 6.86 2.25 -10.31
N GLY A 97 6.59 3.05 -11.34
CA GLY A 97 7.55 3.41 -12.39
C GLY A 97 8.62 4.38 -11.91
N LEU A 98 8.24 5.42 -11.17
CA LEU A 98 9.21 6.39 -10.61
C LEU A 98 10.15 5.73 -9.60
N PHE A 99 9.67 4.76 -8.83
CA PHE A 99 10.45 4.09 -7.80
C PHE A 99 11.59 3.23 -8.38
N ILE A 100 11.47 2.76 -9.63
CA ILE A 100 12.57 2.09 -10.35
C ILE A 100 13.80 2.99 -10.50
N MET A 101 13.61 4.31 -10.53
CA MET A 101 14.71 5.27 -10.64
C MET A 101 15.66 5.22 -9.42
N VAL A 102 15.25 4.60 -8.32
CA VAL A 102 16.13 4.31 -7.17
C VAL A 102 17.36 3.49 -7.59
N HIS A 103 17.28 2.67 -8.65
CA HIS A 103 18.45 1.97 -9.18
C HIS A 103 19.57 2.91 -9.63
N HIS A 104 19.26 4.11 -10.14
CA HIS A 104 20.31 5.10 -10.45
C HIS A 104 21.06 5.55 -9.20
N LEU A 105 20.35 5.75 -8.09
CA LEU A 105 20.95 6.12 -6.82
C LEU A 105 21.78 4.98 -6.23
N LEU A 106 21.26 3.75 -6.28
CA LEU A 106 21.96 2.57 -5.74
C LEU A 106 23.23 2.24 -6.52
N ILE A 107 23.18 2.22 -7.84
CA ILE A 107 24.38 1.97 -8.66
C ILE A 107 25.35 3.15 -8.57
N GLY A 108 24.83 4.39 -8.52
CA GLY A 108 25.66 5.57 -8.27
C GLY A 108 26.39 5.50 -6.92
N ASP A 109 25.71 5.01 -5.89
CA ASP A 109 26.30 4.78 -4.57
C ASP A 109 27.41 3.71 -4.62
N ILE A 110 27.14 2.54 -5.21
CA ILE A 110 28.14 1.47 -5.37
C ILE A 110 29.39 1.99 -6.09
N ALA A 111 29.23 2.83 -7.12
CA ALA A 111 30.34 3.42 -7.85
C ALA A 111 31.25 4.34 -6.99
N MET A 112 30.71 4.97 -5.94
CA MET A 112 31.46 5.89 -5.08
C MET A 112 32.20 5.21 -3.93
N ARG A 113 31.78 4.00 -3.54
CA ARG A 113 32.31 3.26 -2.37
C ARG A 113 33.80 2.91 -2.45
N PRO A 114 34.40 2.57 -3.60
CA PRO A 114 35.84 2.32 -3.70
C PRO A 114 36.69 3.53 -3.26
N TYR A 115 36.15 4.75 -3.44
CA TYR A 115 36.87 6.00 -3.18
C TYR A 115 36.69 6.52 -1.74
N HIS A 116 35.69 6.04 -0.99
CA HIS A 116 35.31 6.60 0.32
C HIS A 116 35.30 5.55 1.44
N ARG A 117 36.49 5.18 1.95
CA ARG A 117 36.65 4.07 2.91
C ARG A 117 35.80 4.15 4.18
N ILE A 118 35.65 5.33 4.79
CA ILE A 118 34.89 5.50 6.04
C ILE A 118 33.40 5.27 5.78
N TYR A 119 32.86 5.93 4.74
CA TYR A 119 31.48 5.77 4.31
C TYR A 119 31.16 4.30 4.01
N THR A 120 32.01 3.64 3.23
CA THR A 120 31.84 2.23 2.86
C THR A 120 31.74 1.31 4.06
N ARG A 121 32.58 1.51 5.10
CA ARG A 121 32.49 0.72 6.34
C ARG A 121 31.15 0.90 7.05
N PHE A 122 30.66 2.13 7.19
CA PHE A 122 29.37 2.39 7.81
C PHE A 122 28.21 1.82 6.98
N SER A 123 28.27 1.94 5.66
CA SER A 123 27.25 1.40 4.77
C SER A 123 27.18 -0.13 4.84
N ILE A 124 28.33 -0.82 4.80
CA ILE A 124 28.40 -2.29 4.97
C ILE A 124 27.81 -2.70 6.32
N LEU A 125 28.16 -2.01 7.41
CA LEU A 125 27.62 -2.30 8.73
C LEU A 125 26.09 -2.18 8.76
N PHE A 126 25.56 -1.12 8.15
CA PHE A 126 24.12 -0.91 8.05
C PHE A 126 23.43 -2.00 7.23
N GLU A 127 24.00 -2.38 6.07
CA GLU A 127 23.50 -3.45 5.22
C GLU A 127 23.48 -4.80 5.94
N LEU A 128 24.54 -5.11 6.69
CA LEU A 128 24.62 -6.31 7.52
C LEU A 128 23.59 -6.29 8.66
N ALA A 129 23.34 -5.14 9.28
CA ALA A 129 22.30 -4.99 10.29
C ALA A 129 20.89 -5.22 9.71
N MET A 130 20.66 -4.87 8.44
CA MET A 130 19.39 -5.07 7.73
C MET A 130 19.21 -6.49 7.15
N ARG A 131 20.27 -7.31 7.15
CA ARG A 131 20.28 -8.67 6.60
C ARG A 131 19.18 -9.60 7.14
N PRO A 132 18.82 -9.59 8.45
CA PRO A 132 17.73 -10.44 8.96
C PRO A 132 16.38 -10.09 8.33
N LEU A 133 16.08 -8.80 8.20
CA LEU A 133 14.86 -8.33 7.55
C LEU A 133 14.86 -8.70 6.07
N TYR A 134 15.97 -8.47 5.37
CA TYR A 134 16.12 -8.83 3.97
C TYR A 134 15.93 -10.34 3.73
N THR A 135 16.49 -11.19 4.60
CA THR A 135 16.33 -12.64 4.53
C THR A 135 14.88 -13.07 4.73
N LEU A 136 14.15 -12.41 5.65
CA LEU A 136 12.72 -12.64 5.84
C LEU A 136 11.94 -12.29 4.57
N LEU A 137 12.23 -11.13 3.95
CA LEU A 137 11.60 -10.71 2.70
C LEU A 137 11.85 -11.71 1.58
N ILE A 138 13.09 -12.19 1.38
CA ILE A 138 13.41 -13.25 0.42
C ILE A 138 12.52 -14.48 0.65
N LYS A 139 12.42 -14.95 1.90
CA LYS A 139 11.62 -16.15 2.23
C LYS A 139 10.15 -15.95 1.90
N ILE A 140 9.58 -14.79 2.24
CA ILE A 140 8.19 -14.45 1.92
C ILE A 140 7.99 -14.41 0.40
N THR A 141 8.86 -13.70 -0.32
CA THR A 141 8.79 -13.60 -1.78
C THR A 141 8.88 -14.96 -2.46
N ALA A 142 9.79 -15.83 -2.02
CA ALA A 142 9.93 -17.19 -2.52
C ALA A 142 8.68 -18.08 -2.34
N ILE A 143 7.87 -17.81 -1.30
CA ILE A 143 6.60 -18.51 -1.08
C ILE A 143 5.51 -17.97 -2.01
N VAL A 144 5.51 -16.65 -2.22
CA VAL A 144 4.48 -15.94 -3.01
C VAL A 144 4.70 -16.11 -4.51
N ASP A 145 5.96 -16.11 -4.95
CA ASP A 145 6.35 -16.17 -6.35
C ASP A 145 7.47 -17.20 -6.54
N ARG A 146 7.16 -18.29 -7.25
CA ARG A 146 8.12 -19.38 -7.48
C ARG A 146 9.19 -18.99 -8.50
N ASP A 147 8.90 -18.07 -9.40
CA ASP A 147 9.85 -17.68 -10.45
C ASP A 147 11.05 -16.94 -9.85
N PHE A 148 10.86 -16.27 -8.70
CA PHE A 148 11.92 -15.69 -7.87
C PHE A 148 13.02 -16.70 -7.46
N LEU A 149 12.69 -17.98 -7.33
CA LEU A 149 13.66 -19.03 -6.97
C LEU A 149 14.66 -19.33 -8.10
N SER A 150 14.36 -18.92 -9.33
CA SER A 150 15.28 -19.06 -10.46
C SER A 150 16.55 -18.20 -10.31
N ILE A 151 16.48 -17.14 -9.49
CA ILE A 151 17.64 -16.33 -9.13
C ILE A 151 18.50 -17.14 -8.14
N LYS A 152 19.49 -17.83 -8.70
CA LYS A 152 20.43 -18.68 -7.95
C LYS A 152 21.16 -17.88 -6.87
N ASN A 153 21.46 -18.55 -5.75
CA ASN A 153 22.44 -18.07 -4.78
C ASN A 153 23.81 -18.64 -5.18
N SER A 154 24.58 -17.88 -5.95
CA SER A 154 26.01 -18.11 -6.12
C SER A 154 26.68 -17.60 -4.85
N TYR A 155 26.86 -18.49 -3.87
CA TYR A 155 27.71 -18.18 -2.71
C TYR A 155 29.16 -18.27 -3.18
N GLY A 156 29.73 -17.11 -3.47
CA GLY A 156 31.12 -16.95 -3.89
C GLY A 156 31.35 -15.50 -4.27
N GLU A 157 31.78 -14.69 -3.30
CA GLU A 157 32.40 -13.40 -3.60
C GLU A 157 33.72 -13.73 -4.30
N GLU A 158 33.76 -13.59 -5.62
CA GLU A 158 35.03 -13.54 -6.32
C GLU A 158 35.75 -12.27 -5.86
N GLU A 159 36.99 -12.44 -5.39
CA GLU A 159 37.92 -11.33 -5.18
C GLU A 159 38.04 -10.52 -6.48
N ASP A 160 38.20 -9.20 -6.38
CA ASP A 160 38.22 -8.22 -7.50
C ASP A 160 36.87 -7.82 -8.14
N THR A 161 35.73 -8.09 -7.51
CA THR A 161 34.43 -7.56 -7.98
C THR A 161 34.02 -6.25 -7.29
N ILE A 162 33.08 -5.49 -7.88
CA ILE A 162 32.49 -4.27 -7.25
C ILE A 162 31.72 -4.58 -5.96
N TRP A 163 31.28 -5.84 -5.78
CA TRP A 163 30.47 -6.29 -4.65
C TRP A 163 31.28 -6.39 -3.36
N GLN A 164 32.62 -6.46 -3.42
CA GLN A 164 33.48 -6.45 -2.24
C GLN A 164 33.31 -5.19 -1.36
N TYR A 165 32.73 -4.13 -1.93
CA TYR A 165 32.42 -2.88 -1.22
C TYR A 165 30.98 -2.82 -0.70
N CYS A 166 30.24 -3.94 -0.72
CA CYS A 166 28.87 -4.06 -0.27
C CYS A 166 28.75 -5.13 0.82
N GLY A 167 27.77 -4.98 1.73
CA GLY A 167 27.39 -6.01 2.70
C GLY A 167 26.52 -7.12 2.09
N TYR A 168 26.35 -7.11 0.77
CA TYR A 168 25.58 -8.05 -0.01
C TYR A 168 26.25 -8.38 -1.33
N GLY A 169 25.99 -9.58 -1.85
CA GLY A 169 26.53 -10.04 -3.13
C GLY A 169 25.67 -9.68 -4.34
N ARG A 170 26.18 -10.00 -5.54
CA ARG A 170 25.47 -9.84 -6.82
C ARG A 170 24.05 -10.39 -6.79
N ASP A 171 23.89 -11.64 -6.37
CA ASP A 171 22.59 -12.31 -6.43
C ASP A 171 21.60 -11.76 -5.41
N GLU A 172 22.09 -11.25 -4.28
CA GLU A 172 21.29 -10.53 -3.30
C GLU A 172 20.81 -9.19 -3.89
N TYR A 173 21.67 -8.46 -4.61
CA TYR A 173 21.26 -7.27 -5.34
C TYR A 173 20.22 -7.57 -6.43
N ARG A 174 20.38 -8.67 -7.18
CA ARG A 174 19.38 -9.10 -8.18
C ARG A 174 18.04 -9.42 -7.55
N LYS A 175 18.03 -10.14 -6.43
CA LYS A 175 16.81 -10.43 -5.68
C LYS A 175 16.16 -9.17 -5.13
N PHE A 176 16.96 -8.23 -4.64
CA PHE A 176 16.47 -6.93 -4.22
C PHE A 176 15.84 -6.17 -5.40
N SER A 177 16.51 -6.14 -6.54
CA SER A 177 16.03 -5.52 -7.79
C SER A 177 14.73 -6.14 -8.31
N TYR A 178 14.54 -7.45 -8.11
CA TYR A 178 13.29 -8.14 -8.41
C TYR A 178 12.13 -7.66 -7.51
N MET A 179 12.41 -7.41 -6.23
CA MET A 179 11.39 -7.03 -5.25
C MET A 179 11.05 -5.53 -5.27
N LEU A 180 12.02 -4.68 -5.61
CA LEU A 180 11.92 -3.22 -5.59
C LEU A 180 10.66 -2.66 -6.29
N PRO A 181 10.27 -3.12 -7.50
CA PRO A 181 9.10 -2.59 -8.19
C PRO A 181 7.79 -2.77 -7.40
N PHE A 182 7.71 -3.81 -6.57
CA PHE A 182 6.51 -4.14 -5.78
C PHE A 182 6.36 -3.28 -4.53
N THR A 183 7.37 -2.51 -4.13
CA THR A 183 7.35 -1.72 -2.89
C THR A 183 6.17 -0.75 -2.84
N VAL A 184 5.99 0.06 -3.87
CA VAL A 184 4.91 1.06 -3.93
C VAL A 184 3.51 0.42 -3.87
N PRO A 185 3.15 -0.55 -4.74
CA PRO A 185 1.81 -1.14 -4.69
C PRO A 185 1.58 -1.88 -3.37
N LEU A 186 2.58 -2.57 -2.83
CA LEU A 186 2.46 -3.27 -1.55
C LEU A 186 2.23 -2.30 -0.39
N MET A 187 3.00 -1.20 -0.31
CA MET A 187 2.81 -0.17 0.72
C MET A 187 1.41 0.45 0.67
N ILE A 188 0.93 0.78 -0.53
CA ILE A 188 -0.40 1.41 -0.69
C ILE A 188 -1.51 0.47 -0.23
N LEU A 189 -1.44 -0.82 -0.56
CA LEU A 189 -2.44 -1.81 -0.11
C LEU A 189 -2.36 -2.08 1.38
N MET A 190 -1.13 -2.16 1.92
CA MET A 190 -0.95 -2.36 3.35
C MET A 190 -1.51 -1.19 4.14
N VAL A 191 -1.16 0.04 3.78
CA VAL A 191 -1.62 1.24 4.49
C VAL A 191 -3.13 1.41 4.39
N ASN A 192 -3.71 1.36 3.19
CA ASN A 192 -5.17 1.54 3.03
C ASN A 192 -5.96 0.40 3.67
N GLY A 193 -5.50 -0.85 3.53
CA GLY A 193 -6.12 -1.98 4.20
C GLY A 193 -6.04 -1.84 5.72
N ALA A 194 -4.87 -1.45 6.24
CA ALA A 194 -4.68 -1.26 7.68
C ALA A 194 -5.55 -0.14 8.26
N LEU A 195 -5.65 1.00 7.57
CA LEU A 195 -6.52 2.10 7.96
C LEU A 195 -7.98 1.65 8.04
N MET A 196 -8.47 0.92 7.03
CA MET A 196 -9.82 0.36 7.03
C MET A 196 -10.04 -0.62 8.21
N GLY A 197 -9.05 -1.48 8.49
CA GLY A 197 -9.09 -2.42 9.60
C GLY A 197 -9.11 -1.73 10.97
N ILE A 198 -8.30 -0.68 11.15
CA ILE A 198 -8.26 0.13 12.38
C ILE A 198 -9.59 0.87 12.57
N LEU A 199 -10.13 1.49 11.52
CA LEU A 199 -11.43 2.16 11.58
C LEU A 199 -12.53 1.18 11.96
N LEU A 200 -12.59 0.01 11.33
CA LEU A 200 -13.57 -1.02 11.68
C LEU A 200 -13.43 -1.47 13.14
N ALA A 201 -12.20 -1.64 13.64
CA ALA A 201 -11.96 -1.99 15.04
C ALA A 201 -12.46 -0.89 15.99
N PHE A 202 -12.19 0.38 15.67
CA PHE A 202 -12.66 1.54 16.43
C PHE A 202 -14.18 1.59 16.53
N PHE A 203 -14.90 1.48 15.40
CA PHE A 203 -16.36 1.49 15.40
C PHE A 203 -16.96 0.30 16.17
N THR A 204 -16.38 -0.89 15.99
CA THR A 204 -16.81 -2.11 16.69
C THR A 204 -16.66 -1.97 18.20
N PHE A 205 -15.49 -1.49 18.65
CA PHE A 205 -15.18 -1.35 20.06
C PHE A 205 -16.00 -0.24 20.74
N ASN A 206 -16.05 0.96 20.16
CA ASN A 206 -16.84 2.05 20.72
C ASN A 206 -18.33 1.71 20.72
N GLY A 207 -18.81 0.97 19.71
CA GLY A 207 -20.18 0.46 19.70
C GLY A 207 -20.47 -0.43 20.91
N ALA A 208 -19.59 -1.39 21.15
CA ALA A 208 -19.70 -2.27 22.31
C ALA A 208 -19.69 -1.48 23.64
N MET A 209 -18.81 -0.48 23.77
CA MET A 209 -18.69 0.36 24.97
C MET A 209 -19.92 1.24 25.20
N THR A 210 -20.35 1.99 24.19
CA THR A 210 -21.57 2.83 24.29
C THR A 210 -22.80 1.98 24.57
N GLY A 211 -22.90 0.79 23.94
CA GLY A 211 -23.97 -0.16 24.23
C GLY A 211 -23.96 -0.63 25.68
N PHE A 212 -22.78 -0.95 26.22
CA PHE A 212 -22.61 -1.32 27.63
C PHE A 212 -23.02 -0.20 28.59
N GLU A 213 -22.60 1.03 28.34
CA GLU A 213 -22.94 2.19 29.18
C GLU A 213 -24.45 2.46 29.22
N LEU A 214 -25.13 2.31 28.07
CA LEU A 214 -26.55 2.61 27.95
C LEU A 214 -27.47 1.48 28.45
N PHE A 215 -27.10 0.21 28.26
CA PHE A 215 -27.99 -0.93 28.54
C PHE A 215 -27.31 -2.09 29.31
N GLY A 216 -26.14 -1.88 29.90
CA GLY A 216 -25.36 -2.89 30.61
C GLY A 216 -24.89 -4.03 29.69
N ASN A 217 -24.62 -5.22 30.24
CA ASN A 217 -24.10 -6.37 29.49
C ASN A 217 -24.94 -6.75 28.24
N LYS A 218 -26.25 -6.55 28.28
CA LYS A 218 -27.16 -6.85 27.16
C LYS A 218 -27.01 -5.83 26.02
N GLY A 219 -26.53 -4.63 26.33
CA GLY A 219 -26.29 -3.56 25.37
C GLY A 219 -25.04 -3.71 24.52
N ILE A 220 -24.06 -4.52 24.94
CA ILE A 220 -22.80 -4.73 24.20
C ILE A 220 -23.08 -5.18 22.75
N ILE A 221 -23.92 -6.22 22.58
CA ILE A 221 -24.25 -6.76 21.26
C ILE A 221 -25.04 -5.73 20.43
N VAL A 222 -25.95 -4.99 21.09
CA VAL A 222 -26.79 -3.98 20.44
C VAL A 222 -25.94 -2.82 19.94
N GLY A 223 -25.06 -2.27 20.77
CA GLY A 223 -24.18 -1.17 20.39
C GLY A 223 -23.12 -1.56 19.36
N LEU A 224 -22.60 -2.79 19.43
CA LEU A 224 -21.71 -3.33 18.39
C LEU A 224 -22.42 -3.38 17.04
N LEU A 225 -23.61 -4.01 16.98
CA LEU A 225 -24.37 -4.11 15.74
C LEU A 225 -24.75 -2.74 15.20
N TYR A 226 -25.18 -1.82 16.06
CA TYR A 226 -25.54 -0.45 15.69
C TYR A 226 -24.37 0.28 15.02
N ASN A 227 -23.18 0.29 15.64
CA ASN A 227 -22.02 1.00 15.08
C ASN A 227 -21.40 0.29 13.87
N VAL A 228 -21.47 -1.04 13.78
CA VAL A 228 -21.06 -1.76 12.56
C VAL A 228 -22.00 -1.44 11.41
N ILE A 229 -23.32 -1.39 11.66
CA ILE A 229 -24.30 -0.98 10.66
C ILE A 229 -24.06 0.47 10.23
N TYR A 230 -23.86 1.38 11.19
CA TYR A 230 -23.51 2.78 10.91
C TYR A 230 -22.22 2.87 10.07
N PHE A 231 -21.17 2.12 10.42
CA PHE A 231 -19.93 2.06 9.65
C PHE A 231 -20.19 1.66 8.19
N PHE A 232 -20.98 0.61 7.96
CA PHE A 232 -21.34 0.23 6.60
C PHE A 232 -22.18 1.32 5.92
N ILE A 233 -23.17 1.92 6.56
CA ILE A 233 -24.01 2.94 5.88
C ILE A 233 -23.23 4.23 5.59
N ALA A 234 -22.36 4.65 6.50
CA ALA A 234 -21.57 5.86 6.36
C ALA A 234 -20.40 5.68 5.38
N ILE A 235 -19.91 4.45 5.17
CA ILE A 235 -18.72 4.19 4.33
C ILE A 235 -19.08 3.53 3.00
N VAL A 236 -20.08 2.66 2.94
CA VAL A 236 -20.46 1.91 1.73
C VAL A 236 -20.83 2.82 0.55
N PRO A 237 -21.57 3.93 0.70
CA PRO A 237 -22.01 4.72 -0.45
C PRO A 237 -20.86 5.24 -1.32
N HIS A 238 -19.79 5.76 -0.72
CA HIS A 238 -18.60 6.18 -1.46
C HIS A 238 -17.57 5.05 -1.58
N GLY A 239 -17.44 4.19 -0.56
CA GLY A 239 -16.51 3.06 -0.53
C GLY A 239 -16.75 1.98 -1.58
N ILE A 240 -17.99 1.77 -2.05
CA ILE A 240 -18.29 0.89 -3.19
C ILE A 240 -17.60 1.35 -4.47
N ILE A 241 -17.33 2.66 -4.59
CA ILE A 241 -16.74 3.25 -5.79
C ILE A 241 -15.25 3.50 -5.58
N GLU A 242 -14.89 4.08 -4.45
CA GLU A 242 -13.51 4.45 -4.13
C GLU A 242 -12.59 3.23 -3.96
N ILE A 243 -13.02 2.20 -3.21
CA ILE A 243 -12.16 1.03 -2.95
C ILE A 243 -11.82 0.32 -4.28
N PRO A 244 -12.78 -0.01 -5.18
CA PRO A 244 -12.42 -0.57 -6.47
C PRO A 244 -11.53 0.34 -7.32
N ALA A 245 -11.70 1.66 -7.27
CA ALA A 245 -10.85 2.60 -8.00
C ALA A 245 -9.40 2.56 -7.51
N ILE A 246 -9.17 2.53 -6.19
CA ILE A 246 -7.83 2.40 -5.58
C ILE A 246 -7.22 1.03 -5.88
N LEU A 247 -7.99 -0.05 -5.76
CA LEU A 247 -7.53 -1.40 -6.08
C LEU A 247 -7.15 -1.52 -7.56
N LEU A 248 -7.92 -0.92 -8.47
CA LEU A 248 -7.59 -0.86 -9.89
C LEU A 248 -6.31 -0.05 -10.14
N ALA A 249 -6.19 1.13 -9.52
CA ALA A 249 -4.98 1.96 -9.60
C ALA A 249 -3.72 1.17 -9.19
N THR A 250 -3.84 0.42 -8.10
CA THR A 250 -2.75 -0.38 -7.58
C THR A 250 -2.49 -1.64 -8.40
N ALA A 251 -3.51 -2.23 -9.03
CA ALA A 251 -3.36 -3.34 -9.96
C ALA A 251 -2.56 -2.94 -11.21
N ILE A 252 -2.73 -1.71 -11.70
CA ILE A 252 -1.93 -1.18 -12.82
C ILE A 252 -0.45 -1.07 -12.40
N GLY A 253 -0.17 -0.48 -11.23
CA GLY A 253 1.18 -0.40 -10.67
C GLY A 253 1.81 -1.77 -10.41
N TYR A 254 1.04 -2.70 -9.84
CA TYR A 254 1.45 -4.10 -9.64
C TYR A 254 1.76 -4.79 -10.97
N ARG A 255 0.96 -4.59 -12.02
CA ARG A 255 1.20 -5.22 -13.32
C ARG A 255 2.53 -4.76 -13.91
N PHE A 256 2.83 -3.47 -13.83
CA PHE A 256 4.13 -2.95 -14.21
C PHE A 256 5.26 -3.56 -13.36
N ALA A 257 5.06 -3.61 -12.03
CA ALA A 257 6.03 -4.20 -11.12
C ALA A 257 6.34 -5.66 -11.46
N TYR A 258 5.31 -6.45 -11.77
CA TYR A 258 5.43 -7.83 -12.18
C TYR A 258 6.24 -7.97 -13.47
N VAL A 259 5.93 -7.18 -14.50
CA VAL A 259 6.66 -7.19 -15.78
C VAL A 259 8.13 -6.84 -15.55
N GLN A 260 8.42 -5.77 -14.82
CA GLN A 260 9.79 -5.34 -14.53
C GLN A 260 10.59 -6.38 -13.76
N ALA A 261 9.98 -6.97 -12.72
CA ALA A 261 10.62 -8.01 -11.93
C ALA A 261 11.01 -9.21 -12.81
N HIS A 262 10.15 -9.62 -13.75
CA HIS A 262 10.45 -10.72 -14.67
C HIS A 262 11.51 -10.34 -15.71
N GLU A 263 11.63 -9.07 -16.12
CA GLU A 263 12.75 -8.63 -16.97
C GLU A 263 14.12 -8.87 -16.30
N VAL A 264 14.20 -8.80 -14.95
CA VAL A 264 15.44 -9.12 -14.21
C VAL A 264 15.86 -10.58 -14.38
N ILE A 265 14.89 -11.48 -14.51
CA ILE A 265 15.12 -12.90 -14.74
C ILE A 265 15.38 -13.15 -16.23
N ASP A 266 14.42 -12.78 -17.07
CA ASP A 266 14.38 -13.14 -18.50
C ASP A 266 15.53 -12.52 -19.29
N LYS A 267 15.90 -11.27 -18.98
CA LYS A 267 17.00 -10.56 -19.63
C LYS A 267 18.31 -10.63 -18.84
N GLY A 268 18.32 -11.31 -17.68
CA GLY A 268 19.50 -11.45 -16.84
C GLY A 268 20.05 -10.11 -16.32
N LEU A 269 19.17 -9.14 -16.05
CA LEU A 269 19.59 -7.82 -15.57
C LEU A 269 20.27 -7.92 -14.21
N PHE A 270 21.20 -6.98 -13.97
CA PHE A 270 21.99 -6.82 -12.76
C PHE A 270 22.85 -8.04 -12.42
N ASN A 271 23.20 -8.85 -13.42
CA ASN A 271 23.99 -10.07 -13.27
C ASN A 271 25.48 -9.88 -13.56
N LYS A 272 25.94 -8.63 -13.58
CA LYS A 272 27.30 -8.27 -13.98
C LYS A 272 28.09 -7.72 -12.82
N ASP A 273 29.41 -7.88 -12.87
CA ASP A 273 30.34 -7.48 -11.81
C ASP A 273 31.06 -6.16 -12.13
N ASP A 274 30.69 -5.51 -13.24
CA ASP A 274 31.22 -4.23 -13.69
C ASP A 274 30.19 -3.10 -13.59
N ILE A 275 30.64 -1.93 -13.16
CA ILE A 275 29.76 -0.78 -12.91
C ILE A 275 29.16 -0.19 -14.18
N GLU A 276 29.88 -0.20 -15.30
CA GLU A 276 29.38 0.34 -16.57
C GLU A 276 28.33 -0.58 -17.19
N GLU A 277 28.48 -1.90 -17.02
CA GLU A 277 27.42 -2.86 -17.37
C GLU A 277 26.18 -2.66 -16.49
N LEU A 278 26.33 -2.50 -15.17
CA LEU A 278 25.18 -2.20 -14.30
C LEU A 278 24.49 -0.90 -14.67
N LYS A 279 25.24 0.16 -15.02
CA LYS A 279 24.64 1.42 -15.52
C LYS A 279 23.81 1.22 -16.78
N LYS A 280 24.20 0.31 -17.68
CA LYS A 280 23.39 -0.05 -18.86
C LYS A 280 22.07 -0.71 -18.45
N ASP A 281 22.10 -1.61 -17.47
CA ASP A 281 20.89 -2.25 -16.93
C ASP A 281 19.96 -1.21 -16.27
N VAL A 282 20.52 -0.23 -15.54
CA VAL A 282 19.74 0.89 -14.99
C VAL A 282 19.12 1.75 -16.10
N ALA A 283 19.88 2.05 -17.16
CA ALA A 283 19.36 2.81 -18.29
C ALA A 283 18.21 2.07 -18.99
N TYR A 284 18.33 0.74 -19.13
CA TYR A 284 17.29 -0.12 -19.67
C TYR A 284 16.01 -0.08 -18.82
N THR A 285 16.13 -0.32 -17.51
CA THR A 285 14.99 -0.30 -16.58
C THR A 285 14.35 1.08 -16.45
N SER A 286 15.13 2.16 -16.57
CA SER A 286 14.60 3.52 -16.56
C SER A 286 13.90 3.89 -17.86
N ALA A 287 14.39 3.45 -19.01
CA ALA A 287 13.69 3.60 -20.28
C ALA A 287 12.34 2.85 -20.24
N ALA A 288 12.35 1.63 -19.72
CA ALA A 288 11.17 0.82 -19.49
C ALA A 288 10.13 1.49 -18.58
N ALA A 289 10.57 2.08 -17.48
CA ALA A 289 9.73 2.84 -16.57
C ALA A 289 9.16 4.11 -17.23
N ARG A 290 9.97 4.83 -18.01
CA ARG A 290 9.52 5.99 -18.77
C ARG A 290 8.44 5.61 -19.79
N ASP A 291 8.65 4.54 -20.54
CA ASP A 291 7.69 4.06 -21.54
C ASP A 291 6.35 3.67 -20.90
N TYR A 292 6.39 3.05 -19.72
CA TYR A 292 5.20 2.75 -18.93
C TYR A 292 4.47 4.01 -18.47
N ILE A 293 5.19 4.96 -17.86
CA ILE A 293 4.60 6.21 -17.32
C ILE A 293 3.98 7.03 -18.45
N LEU A 294 4.65 7.11 -19.60
CA LEU A 294 4.18 7.88 -20.76
C LEU A 294 3.21 7.08 -21.65
N SER A 295 2.90 5.83 -21.31
CA SER A 295 2.05 4.99 -22.15
C SER A 295 0.62 5.54 -22.20
N ARG A 296 0.01 5.46 -23.39
CA ARG A 296 -1.39 5.84 -23.59
C ARG A 296 -2.35 5.05 -22.70
N TYR A 297 -2.02 3.78 -22.42
CA TYR A 297 -2.82 2.94 -21.55
C TYR A 297 -2.82 3.46 -20.11
N THR A 298 -1.64 3.75 -19.54
CA THR A 298 -1.48 4.28 -18.18
C THR A 298 -2.28 5.56 -17.99
N TRP A 299 -2.13 6.52 -18.91
CA TRP A 299 -2.87 7.80 -18.83
C TRP A 299 -4.38 7.63 -19.04
N LYS A 300 -4.81 6.75 -19.96
CA LYS A 300 -6.23 6.46 -20.17
C LYS A 300 -6.85 5.87 -18.90
N MET A 301 -6.19 4.88 -18.29
CA MET A 301 -6.67 4.25 -17.06
C MET A 301 -6.67 5.23 -15.89
N LEU A 302 -5.61 6.03 -15.73
CA LEU A 302 -5.53 7.05 -14.69
C LEU A 302 -6.66 8.08 -14.83
N GLY A 303 -6.95 8.54 -16.05
CA GLY A 303 -8.06 9.46 -16.31
C GLY A 303 -9.42 8.87 -15.92
N VAL A 304 -9.66 7.58 -16.22
CA VAL A 304 -10.87 6.87 -15.80
C VAL A 304 -10.95 6.77 -14.28
N ILE A 305 -9.85 6.43 -13.60
CA ILE A 305 -9.80 6.32 -12.14
C ILE A 305 -10.10 7.68 -11.49
N ILE A 306 -9.45 8.75 -11.96
CA ILE A 306 -9.69 10.11 -11.43
C ILE A 306 -11.15 10.51 -11.62
N LEU A 307 -11.76 10.24 -12.78
CA LEU A 307 -13.18 10.51 -13.00
C LEU A 307 -14.07 9.76 -12.01
N ILE A 308 -13.78 8.48 -11.76
CA ILE A 308 -14.52 7.65 -10.81
C ILE A 308 -14.37 8.20 -9.37
N LEU A 309 -13.17 8.62 -8.99
CA LEU A 309 -12.91 9.22 -7.67
C LEU A 309 -13.63 10.56 -7.48
N LEU A 310 -13.82 11.34 -8.55
CA LEU A 310 -14.64 12.55 -8.50
C LEU A 310 -16.09 12.22 -8.17
N VAL A 311 -16.64 11.16 -8.79
CA VAL A 311 -17.99 10.67 -8.51
C VAL A 311 -18.09 10.16 -7.07
N ALA A 312 -17.09 9.41 -6.60
CA ALA A 312 -17.04 8.94 -5.22
C ALA A 312 -17.04 10.11 -4.21
N ALA A 313 -16.21 11.13 -4.42
CA ALA A 313 -16.14 12.31 -3.55
C ALA A 313 -17.46 13.11 -3.53
N TYR A 314 -18.14 13.22 -4.68
CA TYR A 314 -19.45 13.84 -4.76
C TYR A 314 -20.50 13.06 -3.95
N ILE A 315 -20.52 11.73 -4.07
CA ILE A 315 -21.42 10.85 -3.31
C ILE A 315 -21.11 10.92 -1.81
N GLU A 316 -19.84 10.95 -1.43
CA GLU A 316 -19.41 11.11 -0.04
C GLU A 316 -19.96 12.41 0.56
N THR A 317 -19.78 13.52 -0.15
CA THR A 317 -20.11 14.85 0.40
C THR A 317 -21.61 15.12 0.42
N TYR A 318 -22.34 14.75 -0.63
CA TYR A 318 -23.73 15.20 -0.82
C TYR A 318 -24.78 14.11 -0.63
N VAL A 319 -24.41 12.83 -0.75
CA VAL A 319 -25.37 11.72 -0.74
C VAL A 319 -25.26 10.87 0.52
N THR A 320 -24.03 10.63 0.97
CA THR A 320 -23.74 9.70 2.09
C THR A 320 -24.37 10.17 3.39
N LEU A 321 -24.31 11.46 3.70
CA LEU A 321 -24.95 12.03 4.89
C LEU A 321 -26.47 11.83 4.87
N GLY A 322 -27.13 12.11 3.74
CA GLY A 322 -28.58 11.93 3.60
C GLY A 322 -29.03 10.46 3.69
N ILE A 323 -28.22 9.53 3.19
CA ILE A 323 -28.47 8.09 3.36
C ILE A 323 -28.29 7.67 4.82
N ALA A 324 -27.22 8.14 5.47
CA ALA A 324 -26.95 7.84 6.88
C ALA A 324 -28.10 8.32 7.77
N ASP A 325 -28.52 9.57 7.63
CA ASP A 325 -29.60 10.13 8.45
C ASP A 325 -30.91 9.33 8.31
N HIS A 326 -31.29 8.97 7.09
CA HIS A 326 -32.53 8.23 6.85
C HIS A 326 -32.53 6.81 7.42
N VAL A 327 -31.40 6.10 7.26
CA VAL A 327 -31.29 4.71 7.75
C VAL A 327 -31.14 4.69 9.27
N MET A 328 -30.38 5.62 9.85
CA MET A 328 -30.23 5.72 11.30
C MET A 328 -31.54 6.08 11.98
N GLN A 329 -32.32 7.01 11.42
CA GLN A 329 -33.67 7.30 11.94
C GLN A 329 -34.57 6.04 11.97
N THR A 330 -34.51 5.21 10.92
CA THR A 330 -35.28 3.96 10.84
C THR A 330 -34.82 2.91 11.88
N ILE A 331 -33.52 2.88 12.18
CA ILE A 331 -32.95 1.98 13.19
C ILE A 331 -33.32 2.46 14.59
N ASP A 332 -33.23 3.76 14.85
CA ASP A 332 -33.58 4.38 16.13
C ASP A 332 -35.04 4.14 16.49
N GLU A 333 -35.96 4.30 15.53
CA GLU A 333 -37.38 4.00 15.70
C GLU A 333 -37.62 2.53 16.08
N LYS A 334 -36.86 1.58 15.50
CA LYS A 334 -36.96 0.14 15.83
C LYS A 334 -36.34 -0.20 17.18
N ILE A 335 -35.24 0.45 17.56
CA ILE A 335 -34.60 0.24 18.87
C ILE A 335 -35.49 0.80 19.99
N ALA A 336 -36.05 2.01 19.81
CA ALA A 336 -37.01 2.60 20.74
C ALA A 336 -38.21 1.67 20.97
N PHE A 337 -38.79 1.15 19.89
CA PHE A 337 -39.88 0.17 19.95
C PHE A 337 -39.53 -1.12 20.71
N MET A 338 -38.31 -1.65 20.53
CA MET A 338 -37.87 -2.89 21.20
C MET A 338 -37.55 -2.70 22.70
N PHE A 339 -37.11 -1.52 23.11
CA PHE A 339 -36.69 -1.24 24.49
C PHE A 339 -37.71 -0.43 25.32
N GLY A 340 -38.89 -0.16 24.77
CA GLY A 340 -40.03 0.38 25.52
C GLY A 340 -39.82 1.83 25.99
N LYS A 341 -39.27 2.67 25.12
CA LYS A 341 -39.31 4.13 25.26
C LYS A 341 -40.07 4.75 24.11
#